data_AF-P81248-F1
#
_entry.id   AF-P81248-F1
#
_cell.length_a   1.000
_cell.length_b   1.000
_cell.length_c   1.000
_cell.angle_alpha   90.00
_cell.angle_beta   90.00
_cell.angle_gamma   90.00
#
_symmetry.space_group_name_H-M   'P 1'
#
loop_
_entity.id
_entity.type
_entity.pdbx_description
1 polymer ?
#
loop_
_entity_poly.entity_id
_entity_poly.type
_entity_poly.pdbx_seq_one_letter_code
_entity_poly.pdbx_strand_id
1 'polypeptide(L)'
;MHAIEHNIIKITPIFTYIDSREIGGYSYERFNRNLFKDKAVIFIYDGNEGGFGLAEILYENAEKLLNKSLEHLKNCNCADGCPLCIYSTKCGTFNEFLDKWQAIRILEKLLS
;
A
#
# COMPACT_ATOMS: atom_id res chain seq x y z
N MET A 1 8.35 -3.57 -1.75
CA MET A 1 7.41 -3.34 -0.62
C MET A 1 6.83 -1.93 -0.66
N HIS A 2 7.67 -0.90 -0.72
CA HIS A 2 7.25 0.51 -0.73
C HIS A 2 6.26 0.87 -1.87
N ALA A 3 6.46 0.36 -3.08
CA ALA A 3 5.51 0.56 -4.18
C ALA A 3 4.13 -0.07 -3.93
N ILE A 4 4.06 -1.19 -3.19
CA ILE A 4 2.81 -1.83 -2.80
C ILE A 4 2.08 -0.95 -1.79
N GLU A 5 2.80 -0.46 -0.77
CA GLU A 5 2.26 0.45 0.24
C GLU A 5 1.62 1.69 -0.41
N HIS A 6 2.36 2.39 -1.28
CA HIS A 6 1.85 3.57 -1.99
C HIS A 6 0.60 3.27 -2.81
N ASN A 7 0.59 2.15 -3.54
CA ASN A 7 -0.56 1.80 -4.36
C ASN A 7 -1.77 1.41 -3.50
N ILE A 8 -1.59 0.65 -2.42
CA ILE A 8 -2.65 0.30 -1.47
C ILE A 8 -3.28 1.57 -0.89
N ILE A 9 -2.48 2.52 -0.39
CA ILE A 9 -2.98 3.79 0.17
C ILE A 9 -3.81 4.55 -0.89
N LYS A 10 -3.39 4.53 -2.14
CA LYS A 10 -4.13 5.18 -3.25
C LYS A 10 -5.47 4.52 -3.57
N ILE A 11 -5.61 3.22 -3.31
CA ILE A 11 -6.82 2.44 -3.57
C ILE A 11 -7.82 2.50 -2.42
N THR A 12 -7.40 2.85 -1.19
CA THR A 12 -8.28 2.89 -0.01
C THR A 12 -9.60 3.66 -0.19
N PRO A 13 -9.69 4.77 -0.96
CA PRO A 13 -10.95 5.50 -1.13
C PRO A 13 -12.10 4.70 -1.73
N ILE A 14 -11.80 3.60 -2.46
CA ILE A 14 -12.84 2.68 -2.98
C ILE A 14 -13.64 2.02 -1.84
N PHE A 15 -13.01 1.81 -0.69
CA PHE A 15 -13.59 1.11 0.45
C PHE A 15 -14.00 2.07 1.57
N THR A 16 -13.21 3.11 1.80
CA THR A 16 -13.45 4.06 2.90
C THR A 16 -14.39 5.19 2.50
N TYR A 17 -14.52 5.51 1.20
CA TYR A 17 -15.16 6.73 0.70
C TYR A 17 -14.51 8.04 1.21
N ILE A 18 -13.33 7.93 1.83
CA ILE A 18 -12.53 9.04 2.36
C ILE A 18 -11.27 9.18 1.52
N ASP A 19 -10.79 10.41 1.41
CA ASP A 19 -9.55 10.69 0.71
C ASP A 19 -8.39 9.84 1.27
N SER A 20 -7.59 9.26 0.38
CA SER A 20 -6.37 8.51 0.71
C SER A 20 -5.40 9.28 1.61
N ARG A 21 -5.52 10.62 1.64
CA ARG A 21 -4.75 11.51 2.50
C ARG A 21 -5.00 11.29 3.99
N GLU A 22 -6.11 10.67 4.38
CA GLU A 22 -6.44 10.31 5.76
C GLU A 22 -5.86 8.93 6.16
N ILE A 23 -5.13 8.25 5.27
CA ILE A 23 -4.49 6.98 5.54
C ILE A 23 -2.97 7.14 5.52
N GLY A 24 -2.32 6.62 6.56
CA GLY A 24 -0.86 6.48 6.62
C GLY A 24 -0.42 5.05 6.29
N GLY A 25 0.85 4.92 5.94
CA GLY A 25 1.49 3.62 5.83
C GLY A 25 2.98 3.69 6.06
N TYR A 26 3.56 2.52 6.30
CA TYR A 26 5.00 2.35 6.36
C TYR A 26 5.40 0.92 6.02
N SER A 27 6.41 0.76 5.17
CA SER A 27 6.92 -0.55 4.78
C SER A 27 8.33 -0.81 5.30
N TYR A 28 8.57 -2.06 5.70
CA TYR A 28 9.85 -2.59 6.12
C TYR A 28 10.18 -3.81 5.27
N GLU A 29 11.38 -3.87 4.68
CA GLU A 29 11.89 -5.09 4.04
C GLU A 29 12.21 -6.17 5.08
N ARG A 30 12.69 -5.74 6.24
CA ARG A 30 12.99 -6.59 7.39
C ARG A 30 12.62 -5.87 8.68
N PHE A 31 11.50 -6.24 9.26
CA PHE A 31 11.06 -5.70 10.54
C PHE A 31 11.76 -6.43 11.69
N ASN A 32 12.47 -5.70 12.55
CA ASN A 32 13.34 -6.29 13.58
C ASN A 32 12.71 -6.29 14.99
N ARG A 33 11.38 -6.14 15.11
CA ARG A 33 10.68 -6.06 16.40
C ARG A 33 9.49 -7.02 16.45
N ASN A 34 9.14 -7.46 17.66
CA ASN A 34 7.87 -8.12 17.99
C ASN A 34 7.56 -9.38 17.15
N LEU A 35 6.26 -9.66 16.95
CA LEU A 35 5.71 -10.83 16.27
C LEU A 35 6.18 -10.98 14.81
N PHE A 36 6.60 -9.88 14.18
CA PHE A 36 7.00 -9.86 12.77
C PHE A 36 8.51 -9.82 12.57
N LYS A 37 9.29 -10.30 13.55
CA LYS A 37 10.75 -10.35 13.48
C LYS A 37 11.21 -11.04 12.19
N ASP A 38 12.15 -10.40 11.49
CA ASP A 38 12.76 -10.86 10.24
C ASP A 38 11.77 -11.03 9.07
N LYS A 39 10.58 -10.42 9.15
CA LYS A 39 9.59 -10.41 8.06
C LYS A 39 9.55 -9.07 7.34
N ALA A 40 9.21 -9.10 6.05
CA ALA A 40 8.78 -7.91 5.32
C ALA A 40 7.35 -7.56 5.73
N VAL A 41 7.08 -6.30 6.06
CA VAL A 41 5.78 -5.86 6.59
C VAL A 41 5.40 -4.53 5.96
N ILE A 42 4.10 -4.36 5.68
CA ILE A 42 3.49 -3.07 5.36
C ILE A 42 2.47 -2.80 6.46
N PHE A 43 2.62 -1.68 7.14
CA PHE A 43 1.63 -1.16 8.06
C PHE A 43 0.74 -0.17 7.32
N ILE A 44 -0.57 -0.26 7.53
CA ILE A 44 -1.58 0.71 7.08
C ILE A 44 -2.37 1.11 8.32
N TYR A 45 -2.57 2.41 8.54
CA TYR A 45 -3.20 2.94 9.74
C TYR A 45 -3.96 4.24 9.45
N ASP A 46 -4.93 4.59 10.30
CA ASP A 46 -5.59 5.90 10.28
C ASP A 46 -4.57 7.02 10.48
N GLY A 47 -4.55 8.00 9.57
CA GLY A 47 -3.65 9.15 9.63
C GLY A 47 -4.05 10.21 10.66
N ASN A 48 -5.25 10.13 11.22
CA ASN A 48 -5.75 11.06 12.23
C ASN A 48 -5.49 10.57 13.66
N GLU A 49 -5.15 11.50 14.56
CA GLU A 49 -4.95 11.19 15.98
C GLU A 49 -6.24 10.65 16.61
N GLY A 50 -6.14 9.50 17.31
CA GLY A 50 -7.28 8.78 17.88
C GLY A 50 -7.98 7.82 16.90
N GLY A 51 -7.79 7.99 15.59
CA GLY A 51 -8.36 7.15 14.53
C GLY A 51 -9.84 7.39 14.24
N PHE A 52 -10.27 7.13 13.01
CA PHE A 52 -11.68 7.22 12.58
C PHE A 52 -12.28 5.86 12.25
N GLY A 53 -11.53 4.77 12.44
CA GLY A 53 -11.96 3.41 12.10
C GLY A 53 -11.76 3.07 10.62
N LEU A 54 -10.99 3.86 9.87
CA LEU A 54 -10.72 3.55 8.46
C LEU A 54 -9.86 2.31 8.32
N ALA A 55 -8.90 2.11 9.22
CA ALA A 55 -8.07 0.90 9.25
C ALA A 55 -8.91 -0.37 9.47
N GLU A 56 -9.97 -0.31 10.27
CA GLU A 56 -10.89 -1.43 10.50
C GLU A 56 -11.66 -1.78 9.23
N ILE A 57 -12.23 -0.78 8.54
CA ILE A 57 -12.91 -0.96 7.24
C ILE A 57 -11.97 -1.60 6.21
N LEU A 58 -10.72 -1.13 6.17
CA LEU A 58 -9.71 -1.67 5.25
C LEU A 58 -9.29 -3.10 5.62
N TYR A 59 -9.19 -3.41 6.91
CA TYR A 59 -8.88 -4.76 7.40
C TYR A 59 -9.99 -5.76 7.01
N GLU A 60 -11.25 -5.40 7.21
CA GLU A 60 -12.41 -6.22 6.82
C GLU A 60 -12.47 -6.47 5.30
N ASN A 61 -11.89 -5.58 4.50
CA ASN A 61 -11.86 -5.66 3.04
C ASN A 61 -10.47 -5.96 2.46
N ALA A 62 -9.53 -6.45 3.28
CA ALA A 62 -8.11 -6.52 2.92
C ALA A 62 -7.84 -7.28 1.61
N GLU A 63 -8.47 -8.44 1.41
CA GLU A 63 -8.27 -9.23 0.20
C GLU A 63 -8.79 -8.52 -1.05
N LYS A 64 -9.95 -7.85 -0.97
CA LYS A 64 -10.51 -7.06 -2.07
C LYS A 64 -9.63 -5.85 -2.39
N LEU A 65 -9.11 -5.19 -1.35
CA LEU A 65 -8.17 -4.08 -1.46
C LEU A 65 -6.89 -4.48 -2.19
N LEU A 66 -6.29 -5.62 -1.81
CA LEU A 66 -5.09 -6.16 -2.47
C LEU A 66 -5.35 -6.54 -3.93
N ASN A 67 -6.48 -7.16 -4.23
CA ASN A 67 -6.89 -7.46 -5.61
C ASN A 67 -7.04 -6.19 -6.47
N LYS A 68 -7.68 -5.15 -5.92
CA LYS A 68 -7.83 -3.85 -6.61
C LYS A 68 -6.50 -3.13 -6.80
N SER A 69 -5.59 -3.25 -5.83
CA SER A 69 -4.22 -2.77 -5.95
C SER A 69 -3.46 -3.45 -7.09
N LEU A 70 -3.52 -4.79 -7.16
CA LEU A 70 -2.90 -5.55 -8.25
C LEU A 70 -3.48 -5.18 -9.62
N GLU A 71 -4.81 -5.08 -9.73
CA GLU A 71 -5.50 -4.67 -10.96
C GLU A 71 -5.03 -3.29 -11.43
N HIS A 72 -4.97 -2.29 -10.53
CA HIS A 72 -4.50 -0.95 -10.86
C HIS A 72 -3.04 -0.97 -11.34
N LEU A 73 -2.14 -1.68 -10.65
CA LEU A 73 -0.73 -1.77 -11.06
C LEU A 73 -0.57 -2.36 -12.46
N LYS A 74 -1.32 -3.43 -12.77
CA LYS A 74 -1.30 -4.09 -14.09
C LYS A 74 -1.88 -3.23 -15.20
N ASN A 75 -2.97 -2.50 -14.92
CA ASN A 75 -3.67 -1.67 -15.91
C ASN A 75 -2.98 -0.32 -16.17
N CYS A 76 -1.99 0.06 -15.36
CA CYS A 76 -1.25 1.29 -15.59
C CYS A 76 -0.27 1.14 -16.77
N ASN A 77 -0.43 1.95 -17.82
CA ASN A 77 0.36 1.89 -19.06
C ASN A 77 1.80 2.47 -18.95
N CYS A 78 2.29 2.79 -17.75
CA CYS A 78 3.65 3.30 -17.57
C CYS A 78 4.70 2.19 -17.72
N ALA A 79 5.89 2.58 -18.21
CA ALA A 79 7.00 1.65 -18.43
C ALA A 79 7.62 1.13 -17.11
N ASP A 80 7.84 2.00 -16.13
CA ASP A 80 8.58 1.66 -14.91
C ASP A 80 8.07 2.39 -13.66
N GLY A 81 6.74 2.48 -13.53
CA GLY A 81 6.11 3.24 -12.46
C GLY A 81 5.91 4.71 -12.80
N CYS A 82 4.91 5.34 -12.16
CA CYS A 82 4.59 6.75 -12.37
C CYS A 82 3.73 7.32 -11.20
N PRO A 83 3.46 8.64 -11.18
CA PRO A 83 2.52 9.29 -10.26
C PRO A 83 1.13 8.68 -10.18
N LEU A 84 0.66 8.01 -11.23
CA LEU A 84 -0.65 7.37 -11.20
C LEU A 84 -0.63 6.06 -10.39
N CYS A 85 0.41 5.22 -10.54
CA CYS A 85 0.41 3.89 -9.93
C CYS A 85 1.20 3.78 -8.62
N ILE A 86 2.46 4.22 -8.54
CA ILE A 86 3.35 3.90 -7.41
C ILE A 86 3.99 5.10 -6.71
N TYR A 87 3.99 6.29 -7.30
CA TYR A 87 4.55 7.47 -6.64
C TYR A 87 3.46 8.14 -5.77
N SER A 88 3.90 8.75 -4.67
CA SER A 88 3.08 9.51 -3.73
C SER A 88 3.72 10.86 -3.43
N THR A 89 2.91 11.93 -3.42
CA THR A 89 3.35 13.26 -2.98
C THR A 89 3.52 13.35 -1.46
N LYS A 90 3.04 12.36 -0.71
CA LYS A 90 3.12 12.26 0.75
C LYS A 90 4.25 11.32 1.24
N CYS A 91 5.06 10.80 0.32
CA CYS A 91 6.14 9.90 0.68
C CYS A 91 7.21 10.61 1.54
N GLY A 92 7.44 10.13 2.75
CA GLY A 92 8.45 10.67 3.67
C GLY A 92 9.90 10.32 3.29
N THR A 93 10.10 9.43 2.32
CA THR A 93 11.41 8.97 1.84
C THR A 93 11.61 9.30 0.36
N PHE A 94 11.03 10.42 -0.10
CA PHE A 94 11.24 10.98 -1.44
C PHE A 94 10.97 10.02 -2.62
N ASN A 95 10.06 9.06 -2.45
CA ASN A 95 9.77 8.02 -3.43
C ASN A 95 11.00 7.16 -3.78
N GLU A 96 11.98 7.05 -2.90
CA GLU A 96 13.12 6.14 -3.08
C GLU A 96 12.66 4.67 -2.95
N PHE A 97 13.35 3.76 -3.66
CA PHE A 97 13.13 2.30 -3.59
C PHE A 97 11.72 1.85 -4.03
N LEU A 98 11.18 2.46 -5.09
CA LEU A 98 9.95 2.03 -5.73
C LEU A 98 10.24 1.12 -6.94
N ASP A 99 9.51 0.01 -7.01
CA ASP A 99 9.58 -0.91 -8.15
C ASP A 99 8.18 -1.47 -8.45
N LYS A 100 7.64 -1.11 -9.62
CA LYS A 100 6.30 -1.53 -10.07
C LYS A 100 6.23 -3.04 -10.28
N TRP A 101 7.24 -3.60 -10.93
CA TRP A 101 7.22 -4.98 -11.41
C TRP A 101 7.41 -5.95 -10.25
N GLN A 102 8.28 -5.63 -9.29
CA GLN A 102 8.41 -6.38 -8.05
C GLN A 102 7.14 -6.28 -7.19
N ALA A 103 6.47 -5.12 -7.17
CA ALA A 103 5.19 -4.97 -6.49
C ALA A 103 4.11 -5.91 -7.06
N ILE A 104 3.96 -5.94 -8.39
CA ILE A 104 3.04 -6.86 -9.09
C ILE A 104 3.38 -8.31 -8.73
N ARG A 105 4.64 -8.72 -8.88
CA ARG A 105 5.09 -10.10 -8.63
C ARG A 105 4.82 -10.57 -7.19
N ILE A 106 5.02 -9.69 -6.21
CA ILE A 106 4.75 -9.99 -4.80
C ILE A 106 3.24 -10.14 -4.56
N LEU A 107 2.42 -9.22 -5.08
CA LEU A 107 0.96 -9.27 -4.94
C LEU A 107 0.36 -10.50 -5.61
N GLU A 108 0.82 -10.88 -6.81
CA GLU A 108 0.39 -12.11 -7.49
C GLU A 108 0.68 -13.35 -6.65
N LYS A 109 1.86 -13.42 -6.03
CA LYS A 109 2.24 -14.54 -5.16
C LYS A 109 1.47 -14.57 -3.84
N LEU A 110 1.04 -13.40 -3.35
CA LEU A 110 0.28 -13.30 -2.10
C LEU A 110 -1.20 -13.69 -2.31
N LEU A 111 -1.74 -13.44 -3.50
CA LEU A 111 -3.15 -13.67 -3.86
C LEU A 111 -3.39 -15.00 -4.61
N SER A 112 -2.33 -15.78 -4.88
CA SER A 112 -2.42 -17.13 -5.49
C SER A 112 -2.73 -18.20 -4.45
#